data_AF-A0AA36GVX1-F1
#
_entry.id   AF-A0AA36GVX1-F1
#
_cell.length_a   1.000
_cell.length_b   1.000
_cell.length_c   1.000
_cell.angle_alpha   90.00
_cell.angle_beta   90.00
_cell.angle_gamma   90.00
#
_symmetry.space_group_name_H-M   'P 1'
#
loop_
_entity.id
_entity.type
_entity.pdbx_description
1 polymer ?
#
loop_
_entity_poly.entity_id
_entity_poly.type
_entity_poly.pdbx_seq_one_letter_code
_entity_poly.pdbx_strand_id
1 'polypeptide(L)'
;MVRRTSLARIAATVATLSQKTGFGPNRLYRKGVHFVGTEPDVLKYHLLQDKKPHEPYGLQGSNHLLPGKGKIHSRLPVKVHMKKDKVYAWCSCGYSGNQPLCDGSHNSIHVPDLKLKPVRFIPDKDTTVWFCNCKQTKNRPFCDGSHKDIVDKDKTAGLFD
;
A
#
# COMPACT_ATOMS: atom_id res chain seq x y z
N MET A 1 26.88 -74.89 -4.74
CA MET A 1 25.41 -75.02 -4.60
C MET A 1 24.85 -73.64 -4.24
N VAL A 2 23.87 -73.20 -5.03
CA VAL A 2 23.39 -71.82 -5.19
C VAL A 2 22.75 -71.26 -3.92
N ARG A 3 23.00 -69.98 -3.59
CA ARG A 3 21.96 -69.10 -3.04
C ARG A 3 22.16 -67.67 -3.55
N ARG A 4 21.43 -67.39 -4.63
CA ARG A 4 21.12 -66.04 -5.12
C ARG A 4 20.38 -65.30 -4.01
N THR A 5 20.92 -64.18 -3.54
CA THR A 5 20.13 -63.19 -2.79
C THR A 5 19.92 -61.99 -3.70
N SER A 6 18.67 -61.88 -4.16
CA SER A 6 18.15 -60.79 -4.96
C SER A 6 18.12 -59.50 -4.14
N LEU A 7 19.02 -58.57 -4.44
CA LEU A 7 18.87 -57.18 -4.00
C LEU A 7 17.76 -56.54 -4.84
N ALA A 8 16.59 -56.44 -4.23
CA ALA A 8 15.44 -55.73 -4.79
C ALA A 8 15.83 -54.27 -5.05
N ARG A 9 15.70 -53.85 -6.31
CA ARG A 9 15.76 -52.44 -6.70
C ARG A 9 14.60 -51.71 -6.03
N ILE A 10 14.88 -50.95 -4.97
CA ILE A 10 13.94 -49.98 -4.44
C ILE A 10 13.87 -48.84 -5.44
N ALA A 11 12.93 -48.94 -6.38
CA ALA A 11 12.49 -47.81 -7.18
C ALA A 11 11.76 -46.85 -6.25
N ALA A 12 12.50 -45.90 -5.68
CA ALA A 12 11.92 -44.78 -4.95
C ALA A 12 11.16 -43.91 -5.96
N THR A 13 9.84 -44.04 -5.91
CA THR A 13 8.87 -43.24 -6.65
C THR A 13 8.91 -41.78 -6.16
N VAL A 14 9.11 -40.89 -7.12
CA VAL A 14 8.78 -39.45 -7.17
C VAL A 14 8.37 -38.82 -5.82
N ALA A 15 9.35 -38.35 -5.05
CA ALA A 15 9.14 -37.19 -4.19
C ALA A 15 9.43 -35.95 -5.04
N THR A 16 8.37 -35.34 -5.56
CA THR A 16 8.38 -34.02 -6.17
C THR A 16 9.20 -33.07 -5.31
N LEU A 17 10.40 -32.72 -5.77
CA LEU A 17 11.18 -31.63 -5.18
C LEU A 17 10.31 -30.37 -5.21
N SER A 18 9.85 -29.99 -4.04
CA SER A 18 8.98 -28.85 -3.77
C SER A 18 9.57 -27.59 -4.43
N GLN A 19 8.92 -27.09 -5.49
CA GLN A 19 9.28 -25.87 -6.23
C GLN A 19 9.08 -24.57 -5.41
N LYS A 20 9.28 -24.60 -4.10
CA LYS A 20 9.09 -23.46 -3.19
C LYS A 20 10.40 -22.68 -3.07
N THR A 21 10.53 -21.62 -3.87
CA THR A 21 11.55 -20.58 -3.67
C THR A 21 10.91 -19.43 -2.87
N GLY A 22 11.29 -19.24 -1.60
CA GLY A 22 11.02 -17.97 -0.89
C GLY A 22 10.60 -18.07 0.59
N PHE A 23 10.98 -17.04 1.35
CA PHE A 23 10.53 -16.75 2.72
C PHE A 23 9.52 -15.60 2.69
N GLY A 24 8.28 -15.84 3.16
CA GLY A 24 7.23 -14.82 3.20
C GLY A 24 5.82 -15.43 3.34
N PRO A 25 4.81 -14.63 3.73
CA PRO A 25 3.46 -15.10 4.05
C PRO A 25 2.67 -15.64 2.83
N ASN A 26 3.17 -15.46 1.61
CA ASN A 26 2.53 -15.93 0.37
C ASN A 26 3.12 -17.26 -0.16
N ARG A 27 3.54 -18.15 0.73
CA ARG A 27 4.17 -19.45 0.42
C ARG A 27 3.25 -20.45 -0.32
N LEU A 28 1.95 -20.16 -0.44
CA LEU A 28 0.94 -21.07 -1.01
C LEU A 28 0.51 -20.74 -2.44
N TYR A 29 1.03 -19.69 -3.08
CA TYR A 29 0.65 -19.38 -4.46
C TYR A 29 1.38 -20.28 -5.47
N ARG A 30 0.63 -21.15 -6.14
CA ARG A 30 1.08 -22.04 -7.22
C ARG A 30 1.61 -21.19 -8.39
N LYS A 31 2.83 -21.45 -8.87
CA LYS A 31 3.28 -20.98 -10.18
C LYS A 31 2.31 -21.50 -11.24
N GLY A 32 1.66 -20.59 -11.98
CA GLY A 32 0.91 -20.94 -13.20
C GLY A 32 -0.62 -20.77 -13.18
N VAL A 33 -1.22 -20.23 -12.11
CA VAL A 33 -2.69 -19.94 -12.10
C VAL A 33 -2.95 -18.43 -12.14
N HIS A 34 -2.71 -17.87 -13.33
CA HIS A 34 -3.25 -16.66 -13.97
C HIS A 34 -3.12 -15.29 -13.25
N PHE A 35 -2.96 -14.14 -13.91
CA PHE A 35 -3.67 -13.70 -15.11
C PHE A 35 -2.89 -12.56 -15.82
N VAL A 36 -2.81 -12.67 -17.14
CA VAL A 36 -2.24 -11.69 -18.09
C VAL A 36 -3.06 -10.40 -18.06
N GLY A 37 -2.38 -9.24 -18.04
CA GLY A 37 -2.76 -8.12 -18.91
C GLY A 37 -3.95 -7.24 -18.52
N THR A 38 -4.24 -7.01 -17.25
CA THR A 38 -4.84 -5.72 -16.85
C THR A 38 -3.98 -5.15 -15.75
N GLU A 39 -3.44 -3.95 -15.99
CA GLU A 39 -2.74 -3.17 -14.97
C GLU A 39 -3.58 -3.24 -13.69
N PRO A 40 -3.02 -3.76 -12.60
CA PRO A 40 -3.74 -3.79 -11.36
C PRO A 40 -4.03 -2.33 -10.98
N ASP A 41 -5.31 -1.99 -10.87
CA ASP A 41 -5.77 -0.75 -10.24
C ASP A 41 -4.88 -0.48 -9.01
N VAL A 42 -4.48 0.76 -8.77
CA VAL A 42 -3.42 1.13 -7.79
C VAL A 42 -3.75 0.62 -6.37
N LEU A 43 -4.99 0.17 -6.16
CA LEU A 43 -5.53 -0.45 -4.96
C LEU A 43 -5.54 -2.00 -4.91
N LYS A 44 -5.18 -2.74 -5.96
CA LYS A 44 -5.42 -4.21 -6.08
C LYS A 44 -4.80 -5.04 -4.94
N TYR A 45 -3.76 -4.53 -4.28
CA TYR A 45 -3.03 -5.25 -3.24
C TYR A 45 -3.31 -4.78 -1.81
N HIS A 46 -4.21 -3.83 -1.59
CA HIS A 46 -4.56 -3.38 -0.25
C HIS A 46 -5.86 -4.05 0.21
N LEU A 47 -5.75 -4.90 1.24
CA LEU A 47 -6.88 -5.36 2.03
C LEU A 47 -7.45 -4.16 2.78
N LEU A 48 -8.30 -3.38 2.10
CA LEU A 48 -9.06 -2.31 2.72
C LEU A 48 -10.04 -2.94 3.71
N GLN A 49 -9.97 -2.46 4.95
CA GLN A 49 -10.87 -2.90 6.01
C GLN A 49 -12.31 -2.55 5.62
N ASP A 50 -13.22 -3.48 5.89
CA ASP A 50 -14.65 -3.19 5.81
C ASP A 50 -15.06 -2.30 6.99
N LYS A 51 -16.00 -1.40 6.71
CA LYS A 51 -16.63 -0.52 7.67
C LYS A 51 -17.34 -1.35 8.75
N LYS A 52 -17.20 -0.94 10.02
CA LYS A 52 -18.00 -1.54 11.10
C LYS A 52 -19.44 -1.01 11.06
N PRO A 53 -20.46 -1.80 11.43
CA PRO A 53 -21.86 -1.39 11.32
C PRO A 53 -22.22 -0.07 12.03
N HIS A 54 -21.54 0.26 13.13
CA HIS A 54 -21.78 1.45 13.94
C HIS A 54 -20.98 2.69 13.51
N GLU A 55 -19.98 2.54 12.63
CA GLU A 55 -19.18 3.68 12.21
C GLU A 55 -20.02 4.59 11.29
N PRO A 56 -19.95 5.92 11.41
CA PRO A 56 -20.58 6.81 10.44
C PRO A 56 -19.82 6.78 9.12
N TYR A 57 -20.45 7.23 8.04
CA TYR A 57 -19.74 7.50 6.80
C TYR A 57 -19.01 8.84 6.85
N GLY A 58 -18.15 9.09 5.87
CA GLY A 58 -17.36 10.31 5.74
C GLY A 58 -16.03 10.25 6.49
N LEU A 59 -15.57 11.42 6.92
CA LEU A 59 -14.28 11.61 7.57
C LEU A 59 -14.34 11.16 9.04
N GLN A 60 -13.45 10.26 9.42
CA GLN A 60 -13.45 9.67 10.76
C GLN A 60 -12.44 10.36 11.67
N GLY A 61 -12.91 10.74 12.87
CA GLY A 61 -12.09 11.32 13.94
C GLY A 61 -11.51 12.70 13.60
N SER A 62 -10.54 13.14 14.41
CA SER A 62 -9.94 14.48 14.36
C SER A 62 -8.56 14.54 13.70
N ASN A 63 -8.08 13.44 13.11
CA ASN A 63 -6.72 13.37 12.55
C ASN A 63 -6.48 14.36 11.40
N HIS A 64 -7.54 14.85 10.76
CA HIS A 64 -7.46 15.87 9.72
C HIS A 64 -7.09 17.26 10.26
N LEU A 65 -7.37 17.55 11.54
CA LEU A 65 -7.04 18.81 12.20
C LEU A 65 -5.62 18.84 12.79
N LEU A 66 -4.87 17.74 12.71
CA LEU A 66 -3.55 17.67 13.35
C LEU A 66 -2.62 18.77 12.81
N PRO A 67 -2.04 19.61 13.69
CA PRO A 67 -1.09 20.62 13.29
C PRO A 67 0.21 19.94 12.85
N GLY A 68 0.86 20.49 11.83
CA GLY A 68 2.08 19.93 11.24
C GLY A 68 1.82 19.31 9.87
N LYS A 69 2.81 19.39 8.99
CA LYS A 69 2.74 18.90 7.60
C LYS A 69 3.77 17.80 7.40
N GLY A 70 3.42 16.79 6.62
CA GLY A 70 4.31 15.67 6.31
C GLY A 70 5.38 16.03 5.28
N LYS A 71 6.29 15.08 5.04
CA LYS A 71 7.25 15.15 3.93
C LYS A 71 6.49 15.14 2.60
N ILE A 72 6.93 15.95 1.65
CA ILE A 72 6.41 15.94 0.29
C ILE A 72 6.83 14.63 -0.39
N HIS A 73 5.87 13.83 -0.82
CA HIS A 73 6.14 12.61 -1.60
C HIS A 73 6.09 12.88 -3.10
N SER A 74 4.98 13.44 -3.59
CA SER A 74 4.83 13.90 -4.98
C SER A 74 3.98 15.16 -5.04
N ARG A 75 4.22 16.02 -6.04
CA ARG A 75 3.41 17.22 -6.31
C ARG A 75 2.11 16.90 -7.04
N LEU A 76 2.00 15.74 -7.66
CA LEU A 76 0.80 15.39 -8.40
C LEU A 76 -0.20 14.68 -7.46
N PRO A 77 -1.48 15.07 -7.49
CA PRO A 77 -2.52 14.33 -6.79
C PRO A 77 -2.73 12.97 -7.44
N VAL A 78 -3.19 12.00 -6.64
CA VAL A 78 -3.49 10.65 -7.12
C VAL A 78 -5.00 10.48 -7.18
N LYS A 79 -5.50 10.09 -8.35
CA LYS A 79 -6.91 9.71 -8.54
C LYS A 79 -7.12 8.32 -7.96
N VAL A 80 -8.11 8.16 -7.09
CA VAL A 80 -8.44 6.89 -6.46
C VAL A 80 -9.92 6.58 -6.62
N HIS A 81 -10.21 5.37 -7.08
CA HIS A 81 -11.55 4.80 -7.16
C HIS A 81 -11.91 4.24 -5.79
N MET A 82 -12.87 4.87 -5.12
CA MET A 82 -13.33 4.49 -3.80
C MET A 82 -14.58 3.64 -3.90
N LYS A 83 -14.59 2.49 -3.20
CA LYS A 83 -15.76 1.61 -3.06
C LYS A 83 -16.49 1.89 -1.77
N LYS A 84 -17.82 1.83 -1.80
CA LYS A 84 -18.70 1.93 -0.64
C LYS A 84 -18.29 0.94 0.45
N ASP A 85 -18.46 1.36 1.71
CA ASP A 85 -18.22 0.55 2.91
C ASP A 85 -16.76 0.10 3.11
N LYS A 86 -15.81 0.63 2.32
CA LYS A 86 -14.38 0.40 2.52
C LYS A 86 -13.75 1.57 3.28
N VAL A 87 -12.87 1.24 4.21
CA VAL A 87 -12.11 2.24 4.97
C VAL A 87 -10.81 2.57 4.25
N TYR A 88 -10.66 3.83 3.87
CA TYR A 88 -9.44 4.35 3.27
C TYR A 88 -8.66 5.16 4.31
N ALA A 89 -7.43 4.75 4.59
CA ALA A 89 -6.53 5.47 5.47
C ALA A 89 -5.51 6.23 4.63
N TRP A 90 -5.66 7.55 4.54
CA TRP A 90 -4.74 8.43 3.83
C TRP A 90 -3.49 8.70 4.67
N CYS A 91 -2.31 8.62 4.03
CA CYS A 91 -1.04 8.92 4.67
C CYS A 91 -0.86 10.44 4.83
N SER A 92 -0.70 10.91 6.06
CA SER A 92 -0.41 12.31 6.39
C SER A 92 1.09 12.61 6.55
N CYS A 93 1.91 11.62 6.93
CA CYS A 93 3.33 11.80 7.23
C CYS A 93 4.24 11.90 6.00
N GLY A 94 3.84 11.32 4.86
CA GLY A 94 4.63 11.31 3.61
C GLY A 94 5.64 10.16 3.46
N TYR A 95 5.78 9.31 4.49
CA TYR A 95 6.77 8.22 4.52
C TYR A 95 6.22 6.84 4.13
N SER A 96 4.94 6.75 3.78
CA SER A 96 4.40 5.47 3.31
C SER A 96 5.04 5.05 1.99
N GLY A 97 5.33 3.76 1.84
CA GLY A 97 5.72 3.15 0.57
C GLY A 97 4.53 2.97 -0.39
N ASN A 98 3.30 2.98 0.13
CA ASN A 98 2.08 2.70 -0.63
C ASN A 98 1.19 3.95 -0.77
N GLN A 99 1.81 5.05 -1.21
CA GLN A 99 1.10 6.31 -1.40
C GLN A 99 -0.02 6.16 -2.45
N PRO A 100 -1.21 6.75 -2.21
CA PRO A 100 -1.52 7.78 -1.22
C PRO A 100 -2.00 7.24 0.15
N LEU A 101 -2.09 5.92 0.31
CA LEU A 101 -2.61 5.27 1.52
C LEU A 101 -1.52 5.10 2.58
N CYS A 102 -1.94 4.82 3.80
CA CYS A 102 -1.07 4.56 4.93
C CYS A 102 -0.83 3.05 5.09
N ASP A 103 0.43 2.68 5.17
CA ASP A 103 0.93 1.32 5.44
C ASP A 103 1.30 1.07 6.91
N GLY A 104 1.31 2.12 7.74
CA GLY A 104 1.73 2.05 9.15
C GLY A 104 3.15 2.57 9.40
N SER A 105 3.88 3.01 8.37
CA SER A 105 5.25 3.52 8.50
C SER A 105 5.39 4.71 9.45
N HIS A 106 4.31 5.44 9.72
CA HIS A 106 4.29 6.53 10.71
C HIS A 106 4.63 6.11 12.14
N ASN A 107 4.51 4.81 12.48
CA ASN A 107 4.91 4.26 13.78
C ASN A 107 6.30 3.60 13.75
N SER A 108 6.97 3.60 12.60
CA SER A 108 8.27 2.96 12.46
C SER A 108 9.37 3.81 13.09
N ILE A 109 10.40 3.16 13.62
CA ILE A 109 11.56 3.81 14.25
C ILE A 109 12.33 4.69 13.25
N HIS A 110 12.24 4.39 11.96
CA HIS A 110 12.93 5.12 10.88
C HIS A 110 12.22 6.42 10.47
N VAL A 111 10.99 6.65 10.93
CA VAL A 111 10.23 7.86 10.61
C VAL A 111 10.29 8.81 11.80
N PRO A 112 10.59 10.11 11.58
CA PRO A 112 10.60 11.09 12.66
C PRO A 112 9.24 11.18 13.35
N ASP A 113 9.23 11.40 14.67
CA ASP A 113 8.00 11.52 15.46
C ASP A 113 7.28 12.83 15.14
N LEU A 114 6.47 12.80 14.07
CA LEU A 114 5.72 13.95 13.57
C LEU A 114 4.39 14.16 14.29
N LYS A 115 4.01 13.31 15.26
CA LYS A 115 2.66 13.25 15.88
C LYS A 115 1.50 13.14 14.85
N LEU A 116 1.82 12.92 13.57
CA LEU A 116 0.88 12.84 12.48
C LEU A 116 0.30 11.43 12.42
N LYS A 117 -1.03 11.35 12.41
CA LYS A 117 -1.78 10.11 12.28
C LYS A 117 -2.47 10.05 10.92
N PRO A 118 -2.70 8.84 10.36
CA PRO A 118 -3.41 8.70 9.10
C PRO A 118 -4.85 9.18 9.23
N VAL A 119 -5.36 9.79 8.15
CA VAL A 119 -6.74 10.29 8.10
C VAL A 119 -7.63 9.23 7.48
N ARG A 120 -8.66 8.80 8.21
CA ARG A 120 -9.58 7.74 7.78
C ARG A 120 -10.79 8.36 7.09
N PHE A 121 -11.16 7.84 5.94
CA PHE A 121 -12.33 8.26 5.17
C PHE A 121 -13.11 7.04 4.69
N ILE A 122 -14.42 7.08 4.87
CA ILE A 122 -15.35 6.00 4.54
C ILE A 122 -16.39 6.56 3.56
N PRO A 123 -16.44 6.09 2.31
CA PRO A 123 -17.35 6.64 1.32
C PRO A 123 -18.76 6.04 1.45
N ASP A 124 -19.79 6.88 1.30
CA ASP A 124 -21.21 6.48 1.24
C ASP A 124 -21.56 5.74 -0.06
N LYS A 125 -20.85 6.07 -1.14
CA LYS A 125 -21.10 5.62 -2.51
C LYS A 125 -19.78 5.38 -3.23
N ASP A 126 -19.83 4.55 -4.26
CA ASP A 126 -18.70 4.37 -5.18
C ASP A 126 -18.40 5.70 -5.86
N THR A 127 -17.25 6.29 -5.53
CA THR A 127 -16.89 7.65 -5.92
C THR A 127 -15.43 7.71 -6.34
N THR A 128 -15.09 8.69 -7.17
CA THR A 128 -13.69 8.94 -7.54
C THR A 128 -13.25 10.23 -6.90
N VAL A 129 -12.14 10.17 -6.18
CA VAL A 129 -11.60 11.32 -5.44
C VAL A 129 -10.12 11.51 -5.78
N TRP A 130 -9.66 12.74 -5.60
CA TRP A 130 -8.25 13.10 -5.75
C TRP A 130 -7.62 13.26 -4.37
N PHE A 131 -6.75 12.32 -4.01
CA PHE A 131 -6.00 12.41 -2.76
C PHE A 131 -4.76 13.28 -2.92
N CYS A 132 -4.45 14.01 -1.85
CA CYS A 132 -3.24 14.81 -1.79
C CYS A 132 -2.00 13.92 -1.62
N ASN A 133 -0.99 14.10 -2.48
CA ASN A 133 0.29 13.40 -2.35
C ASN A 133 1.42 14.31 -1.81
N CYS A 134 1.26 15.63 -1.90
CA CYS A 134 2.27 16.57 -1.40
C CYS A 134 2.23 16.77 0.11
N LYS A 135 1.13 16.37 0.76
CA LYS A 135 0.87 16.49 2.21
C LYS A 135 0.84 17.95 2.74
N GLN A 136 0.82 18.91 1.82
CA GLN A 136 0.73 20.35 2.11
C GLN A 136 -0.70 20.91 2.03
N THR A 137 -1.69 20.07 1.68
CA THR A 137 -3.11 20.45 1.59
C THR A 137 -3.63 21.00 2.93
N LYS A 138 -4.45 22.03 2.84
CA LYS A 138 -5.26 22.56 3.94
C LYS A 138 -6.52 21.70 4.15
N ASN A 139 -7.04 21.10 3.09
CA ASN A 139 -8.22 20.24 3.12
C ASN A 139 -7.84 18.75 3.11
N ARG A 140 -7.31 18.26 4.23
CA ARG A 140 -6.93 16.84 4.36
C ARG A 140 -8.18 15.96 4.36
N PRO A 141 -8.24 14.86 3.59
CA PRO A 141 -7.18 14.20 2.81
C PRO A 141 -7.12 14.60 1.31
N PHE A 142 -8.01 15.47 0.86
CA PHE A 142 -8.21 15.78 -0.55
C PHE A 142 -7.21 16.81 -1.08
N CYS A 143 -7.05 16.83 -2.41
CA CYS A 143 -6.24 17.83 -3.08
C CYS A 143 -7.00 19.16 -3.17
N ASP A 144 -6.37 20.25 -2.72
CA ASP A 144 -6.87 21.62 -2.76
C ASP A 144 -6.10 22.52 -3.74
N GLY A 145 -5.16 21.96 -4.50
CA GLY A 145 -4.28 22.72 -5.38
C GLY A 145 -3.02 23.29 -4.74
N SER A 146 -2.84 23.18 -3.40
CA SER A 146 -1.65 23.69 -2.68
C SER A 146 -0.32 23.09 -3.17
N HIS A 147 -0.37 22.05 -4.00
CA HIS A 147 0.83 21.46 -4.61
C HIS A 147 1.49 22.36 -5.67
N LYS A 148 0.76 23.32 -6.25
CA LYS A 148 1.28 24.26 -7.26
C LYS A 148 2.28 25.25 -6.68
N ASP A 149 2.08 25.65 -5.43
CA ASP A 149 2.89 26.67 -4.75
C ASP A 149 4.21 26.12 -4.21
N ILE A 150 4.45 24.81 -4.34
CA ILE A 150 5.64 24.13 -3.82
C ILE A 150 6.78 24.23 -4.84
N VAL A 151 7.71 25.15 -4.61
CA VAL A 151 8.93 25.28 -5.41
C VAL A 151 9.93 24.14 -5.09
N ASP A 152 10.44 23.48 -6.13
CA ASP A 152 11.56 22.55 -6.02
C ASP A 152 12.85 23.32 -5.71
N LYS A 153 13.45 23.10 -4.53
CA LYS A 153 14.82 23.60 -4.28
C LYS A 153 15.87 22.74 -5.00
N ASP A 154 15.55 21.47 -5.25
CA ASP A 154 16.50 20.46 -5.73
C ASP A 154 16.71 20.49 -7.25
N LYS A 155 15.86 21.17 -8.02
CA LYS A 155 16.04 21.33 -9.49
C LYS A 155 17.05 22.42 -9.85
N THR A 156 17.37 23.29 -8.90
CA THR A 156 18.28 24.44 -9.08
C THR A 156 19.72 24.14 -8.71
N ALA A 157 20.01 23.00 -8.09
CA ALA A 157 21.36 22.59 -7.73
C ALA A 157 21.91 21.62 -8.78
N GLY A 158 22.49 22.17 -9.86
CA GLY A 158 23.52 21.53 -10.67
C GLY A 158 23.28 20.08 -11.13
N LEU A 159 22.29 19.84 -11.99
CA LEU A 159 22.26 18.59 -12.76
C LEU A 159 23.11 18.67 -14.05
N PHE A 160 23.75 19.81 -14.31
CA PHE A 160 24.58 20.06 -15.51
C PHE A 160 25.81 20.96 -15.24
N ASP A 161 26.27 21.09 -14.00
CA ASP A 161 27.54 21.76 -13.70
C ASP A 161 28.67 20.72 -13.54
#